data_AF-A0A7J3HAT1-F1
#
_entry.id   AF-A0A7J3HAT1-F1
#
_cell.length_a   1.000
_cell.length_b   1.000
_cell.length_c   1.000
_cell.angle_alpha   90.00
_cell.angle_beta   90.00
_cell.angle_gamma   90.00
#
_symmetry.space_group_name_H-M   'P 1'
#
loop_
_entity.id
_entity.type
_entity.pdbx_description
1 polymer ?
#
loop_
_entity_poly.entity_id
_entity_poly.type
_entity_poly.pdbx_seq_one_letter_code
_entity_poly.pdbx_strand_id
1 'polypeptide(L)'
;AVVEGKSMEPLLWTGDVVVVYKSSEIRVGDVVIYESRGSYVIHRVIEVRSNCYLIKGDNNPIPDGCIPKELIAGKVLSIGNSVIKIPGVGYLTLLMRGWTK
;
A
#
# COMPACT_ATOMS: atom_id res chain seq x y z
N ALA A 1 -6.56 5.21 -3.56
CA ALA A 1 -5.41 5.90 -2.95
C ALA A 1 -4.43 6.30 -4.05
N VAL A 2 -3.75 7.44 -3.89
CA VAL A 2 -2.66 7.86 -4.78
C VAL A 2 -1.35 7.37 -4.15
N VAL A 3 -0.51 6.71 -4.94
CA VAL A 3 0.78 6.17 -4.49
C VAL A 3 1.83 7.29 -4.51
N GLU A 4 2.65 7.32 -3.46
CA GLU A 4 3.78 8.23 -3.32
C GLU A 4 5.00 7.46 -2.79
N GLY A 5 6.19 7.82 -3.27
CA GLY A 5 7.45 7.18 -2.91
C GLY A 5 7.88 6.04 -3.84
N LYS A 6 8.95 5.35 -3.44
CA LYS A 6 9.64 4.31 -4.25
C LYS A 6 9.63 2.91 -3.61
N SER A 7 9.06 2.78 -2.41
CA SER A 7 9.14 1.55 -1.61
C SER A 7 8.41 0.37 -2.24
N MET A 8 7.47 0.63 -3.15
CA MET A 8 6.69 -0.38 -3.87
C MET A 8 7.11 -0.54 -5.33
N GLU A 9 8.19 0.10 -5.79
CA GLU A 9 8.71 -0.12 -7.13
C GLU A 9 9.24 -1.57 -7.28
N PRO A 10 9.13 -2.18 -8.47
CA PRO A 10 8.50 -1.67 -9.71
C PRO A 10 6.99 -1.91 -9.76
N LEU A 11 6.37 -2.49 -8.73
CA LEU A 11 4.93 -2.80 -8.73
C LEU A 11 4.07 -1.54 -8.80
N LEU A 12 4.35 -0.57 -7.93
CA LEU A 12 3.64 0.71 -7.85
C LEU A 12 4.64 1.86 -7.88
N TRP A 13 4.31 2.86 -8.70
CA TRP A 13 5.12 4.05 -8.90
C TRP A 13 4.38 5.25 -8.33
N THR A 14 5.11 6.31 -7.99
CA THR A 14 4.49 7.58 -7.61
C THR A 14 3.51 8.03 -8.70
N GLY A 15 2.32 8.49 -8.29
CA GLY A 15 1.26 8.91 -9.21
C GLY A 15 0.36 7.78 -9.71
N ASP A 16 0.65 6.51 -9.40
CA ASP A 16 -0.32 5.42 -9.61
C ASP A 16 -1.54 5.63 -8.70
N VAL A 17 -2.73 5.37 -9.24
CA VAL A 17 -3.97 5.30 -8.46
C VAL A 17 -4.39 3.86 -8.28
N VAL A 18 -4.60 3.44 -7.04
CA VAL A 18 -5.04 2.09 -6.69
C VAL A 18 -6.40 2.10 -5.99
N VAL A 19 -7.16 1.02 -6.18
CA VAL A 19 -8.42 0.79 -5.47
C VAL A 19 -8.12 0.02 -4.18
N VAL A 20 -8.68 0.51 -3.07
CA VAL A 20 -8.49 -0.06 -1.74
C VAL A 20 -9.85 -0.38 -1.17
N TYR A 21 -10.00 -1.55 -0.59
CA TYR A 21 -11.26 -2.01 0.00
C TYR A 21 -11.01 -2.65 1.36
N LYS A 22 -12.01 -2.59 2.24
CA LYS A 22 -11.98 -3.31 3.51
C LYS A 22 -12.11 -4.80 3.23
N SER A 23 -11.20 -5.59 3.81
CA SER A 23 -11.24 -7.05 3.72
C SER A 23 -10.82 -7.66 5.05
N SER A 24 -11.58 -8.64 5.52
CA SER A 24 -11.21 -9.48 6.65
C SER A 24 -10.24 -10.61 6.25
N GLU A 25 -10.09 -10.87 4.95
CA GLU A 25 -9.23 -11.91 4.41
C GLU A 25 -7.96 -11.32 3.80
N ILE A 26 -6.89 -11.33 4.60
CA ILE A 26 -5.56 -10.90 4.18
C ILE A 26 -4.64 -12.11 4.20
N ARG A 27 -3.93 -12.33 3.09
CA ARG A 27 -3.06 -13.48 2.86
C ARG A 27 -1.66 -12.99 2.53
N VAL A 28 -0.68 -13.89 2.65
CA VAL A 28 0.68 -13.64 2.16
C VAL A 28 0.61 -13.29 0.66
N GLY A 29 1.33 -12.25 0.28
CA GLY A 29 1.36 -11.71 -1.08
C GLY A 29 0.41 -10.53 -1.31
N ASP A 30 -0.58 -10.31 -0.44
CA ASP A 30 -1.49 -9.18 -0.57
C ASP A 30 -0.77 -7.84 -0.32
N VAL A 31 -1.11 -6.83 -1.11
CA VAL A 31 -0.71 -5.45 -0.84
C VAL A 31 -1.78 -4.79 0.00
N VAL A 32 -1.39 -4.24 1.14
CA VAL A 32 -2.29 -3.64 2.13
C VAL A 32 -1.90 -2.20 2.41
N ILE A 33 -2.86 -1.44 2.91
CA ILE A 33 -2.61 -0.12 3.48
C ILE A 33 -2.77 -0.22 4.99
N TYR A 34 -1.81 0.31 5.74
CA TYR A 34 -1.87 0.43 7.18
C TYR A 34 -1.56 1.84 7.66
N GLU A 35 -2.06 2.18 8.84
CA GLU A 35 -1.78 3.47 9.48
C GLU A 35 -0.47 3.39 10.27
N SER A 36 0.40 4.37 10.07
CA SER A 36 1.63 4.55 10.85
C SER A 36 1.87 6.03 11.09
N ARG A 37 1.90 6.43 12.37
CA ARG A 37 2.19 7.80 12.80
C ARG A 37 1.33 8.87 12.09
N GLY A 38 0.04 8.60 11.92
CA GLY A 38 -0.90 9.53 11.27
C GLY A 38 -0.77 9.61 9.73
N SER A 39 -0.03 8.70 9.11
CA SER A 39 0.08 8.55 7.67
C SER A 39 -0.29 7.14 7.23
N TYR A 40 -0.71 6.99 5.97
CA TYR A 40 -0.99 5.67 5.39
C TYR A 40 0.22 5.15 4.62
N VAL A 41 0.60 3.90 4.88
CA VAL A 41 1.71 3.22 4.21
C VAL A 41 1.15 2.01 3.45
N ILE A 42 1.59 1.83 2.21
CA ILE A 42 1.16 0.76 1.31
C ILE A 42 2.30 -0.22 1.10
N HIS A 43 2.16 -1.48 1.54
CA HIS A 43 3.21 -2.49 1.44
C HIS A 43 2.64 -3.91 1.34
N ARG A 44 3.50 -4.89 1.06
CA ARG A 44 3.09 -6.29 0.88
C ARG A 44 3.21 -7.09 2.18
N VAL A 45 2.20 -7.90 2.44
CA VAL A 45 2.22 -8.92 3.50
C VAL A 45 3.15 -10.05 3.08
N ILE A 46 4.20 -10.28 3.86
CA ILE A 46 5.16 -11.38 3.64
C ILE A 46 4.96 -12.54 4.62
N GLU A 47 4.28 -12.30 5.75
CA GLU A 47 3.91 -13.33 6.72
C GLU A 47 2.62 -12.94 7.44
N VAL A 48 1.76 -13.93 7.71
CA VAL A 48 0.55 -13.75 8.53
C VAL A 48 0.76 -14.41 9.88
N ARG A 49 0.66 -13.63 10.96
CA ARG A 49 0.72 -14.13 12.34
C ARG A 49 -0.62 -13.95 13.03
N SER A 50 -0.73 -14.46 14.26
CA SER A 50 -1.97 -14.41 15.04
C SER A 50 -2.49 -12.98 15.21
N ASN A 51 -1.63 -12.05 15.62
CA ASN A 51 -2.01 -10.66 15.99
C ASN A 51 -1.42 -9.59 15.08
N CYS A 52 -0.54 -9.95 14.15
CA CYS A 52 0.10 -8.99 13.24
C CYS A 52 0.31 -9.59 11.85
N TYR A 53 0.56 -8.70 10.90
CA TYR A 53 1.11 -9.02 9.59
C TYR A 53 2.56 -8.54 9.56
N LEU A 54 3.49 -9.41 9.16
CA LEU A 54 4.83 -8.97 8.80
C LEU A 54 4.75 -8.37 7.41
N ILE A 55 5.08 -7.09 7.28
CA ILE A 55 4.87 -6.31 6.06
C ILE A 55 6.19 -5.72 5.58
N LYS A 56 6.32 -5.56 4.26
CA LYS A 56 7.52 -5.02 3.63
C LYS A 56 7.18 -4.33 2.30
N GLY A 57 7.84 -3.22 2.01
CA GLY A 57 7.85 -2.65 0.66
C GLY A 57 8.60 -3.53 -0.34
N ASP A 58 8.05 -3.72 -1.53
CA ASP A 58 8.66 -4.58 -2.57
C ASP A 58 10.11 -4.17 -2.87
N ASN A 59 10.43 -2.87 -2.83
CA ASN A 59 11.75 -2.30 -3.06
C ASN A 59 12.60 -2.06 -1.79
N ASN A 60 12.07 -2.36 -0.60
CA ASN A 60 12.82 -2.17 0.64
C ASN A 60 13.79 -3.34 0.88
N PRO A 61 14.95 -3.16 1.52
CA PRO A 61 15.84 -4.27 1.87
C PRO A 61 15.40 -5.02 3.12
N ILE A 62 14.67 -4.35 4.02
CA ILE A 62 14.30 -4.86 5.35
C ILE A 62 12.77 -4.73 5.51
N PRO A 63 12.09 -5.69 6.17
CA PRO A 63 10.69 -5.56 6.54
C PRO A 63 10.43 -4.37 7.48
N ASP A 64 9.24 -3.82 7.38
CA ASP A 64 8.76 -2.72 8.22
C ASP A 64 8.47 -3.19 9.66
N GLY A 65 8.31 -4.50 9.84
CA GLY A 65 8.06 -5.15 11.12
C GLY A 65 6.64 -5.74 11.20
N CYS A 66 6.27 -6.17 12.41
CA CYS A 66 4.96 -6.74 12.65
C CYS A 66 3.94 -5.64 12.89
N ILE A 67 3.05 -5.43 11.93
CA ILE A 67 1.98 -4.45 12.00
C ILE A 67 0.73 -5.09 12.61
N PRO A 68 0.20 -4.59 13.73
CA PRO A 68 -1.03 -5.10 14.34
C PRO A 68 -2.21 -5.10 13.34
N LYS A 69 -3.04 -6.14 13.39
CA LYS A 69 -4.13 -6.32 12.42
C LYS A 69 -5.13 -5.17 12.43
N GLU A 70 -5.32 -4.54 13.59
CA GLU A 70 -6.19 -3.38 13.81
C GLU A 70 -5.70 -2.10 13.11
N LEU A 71 -4.41 -1.99 12.79
CA LEU A 71 -3.86 -0.86 12.05
C LEU A 71 -4.00 -1.03 10.54
N ILE A 72 -4.48 -2.18 10.05
CA ILE A 72 -4.72 -2.37 8.62
C ILE A 72 -6.01 -1.65 8.23
N ALA A 73 -5.86 -0.65 7.36
CA ALA A 73 -6.96 0.14 6.84
C ALA A 73 -7.69 -0.54 5.68
N GLY A 74 -6.99 -1.38 4.92
CA GLY A 74 -7.58 -2.16 3.83
C GLY A 74 -6.58 -2.89 2.95
N LYS A 75 -7.11 -3.59 1.95
CA LYS A 75 -6.38 -4.35 0.95
C LYS A 75 -6.50 -3.68 -0.41
N VAL A 76 -5.43 -3.70 -1.19
CA VAL A 76 -5.41 -3.21 -2.57
C VAL A 76 -6.02 -4.25 -3.49
N LEU A 77 -6.93 -3.81 -4.35
CA LEU A 77 -7.61 -4.67 -5.32
C LEU A 77 -6.60 -5.33 -6.26
N SER A 78 -6.63 -6.66 -6.30
CA SER A 78 -5.74 -7.48 -7.11
C SER A 78 -6.52 -8.61 -7.78
N ILE A 79 -6.13 -8.98 -9.00
CA ILE A 79 -6.65 -10.14 -9.73
C ILE A 79 -5.47 -11.10 -9.93
N GLY A 80 -5.55 -12.29 -9.32
CA GLY A 80 -4.40 -13.19 -9.22
C GLY A 80 -3.24 -12.50 -8.51
N ASN A 81 -2.08 -12.44 -9.16
CA ASN A 81 -0.86 -11.81 -8.62
C ASN A 81 -0.67 -10.36 -9.07
N SER A 82 -1.64 -9.78 -9.80
CA SER A 82 -1.54 -8.45 -10.38
C SER A 82 -2.42 -7.44 -9.64
N VAL A 83 -1.80 -6.35 -9.18
CA VAL A 83 -2.50 -5.21 -8.60
C VAL A 83 -3.20 -4.41 -9.70
N ILE A 84 -4.47 -4.06 -9.48
CA ILE A 84 -5.20 -3.15 -10.38
C ILE A 84 -4.80 -1.71 -10.03
N LYS A 85 -4.23 -1.01 -11.02
CA LYS A 85 -3.79 0.38 -10.90
C LYS A 85 -4.07 1.17 -12.17
N ILE A 86 -4.26 2.47 -12.02
CA ILE A 86 -4.33 3.43 -13.11
C ILE A 86 -3.05 4.26 -13.08
N PRO A 87 -2.13 4.09 -14.03
CA PRO A 87 -0.84 4.76 -13.98
C PRO A 87 -0.96 6.26 -14.28
N GLY A 88 -0.19 7.06 -13.55
CA GLY A 88 0.03 8.49 -13.84
C GLY A 88 -1.14 9.45 -13.55
N VAL A 89 -2.36 8.97 -13.31
CA VAL A 89 -3.53 9.84 -13.02
C VAL A 89 -3.38 10.58 -11.69
N GLY A 90 -2.65 10.00 -10.73
CA GLY A 90 -2.38 10.62 -9.44
C GLY A 90 -1.56 11.91 -9.55
N TYR A 91 -0.75 12.09 -10.61
CA TYR A 91 0.02 13.32 -10.80
C TYR A 91 -0.87 14.55 -10.93
N LEU A 92 -2.07 14.42 -11.50
CA LEU A 92 -3.05 15.52 -11.57
C LEU A 92 -3.44 16.01 -10.17
N THR A 93 -3.62 15.09 -9.21
CA THR A 93 -3.95 15.44 -7.82
C THR A 93 -2.75 16.02 -7.06
N LEU A 94 -1.53 15.54 -7.34
CA LEU A 94 -0.30 16.04 -6.72
C LEU A 94 0.00 17.48 -7.16
N LEU A 95 -0.23 17.81 -8.43
CA LEU A 95 -0.09 19.18 -8.94
C LEU A 95 -1.06 20.15 -8.26
N MET A 96 -2.31 19.75 -8.02
CA MET A 96 -3.28 20.60 -7.34
C MET A 96 -2.94 20.86 -5.86
N ARG A 97 -2.31 19.91 -5.15
CA ARG A 97 -1.82 20.11 -3.76
C ARG A 97 -0.70 21.15 -3.66
N GLY A 98 0.04 21.40 -4.74
CA GLY A 98 1.07 22.43 -4.80
C GLY A 98 0.52 23.84 -5.01
N TRP A 99 -0.69 23.96 -5.59
CA TRP A 99 -1.28 25.26 -5.95
C TRP A 99 -2.07 25.89 -4.79
N THR A 100 -2.48 25.11 -3.80
CA THR A 100 -3.20 25.57 -2.60
C THR A 100 -2.27 25.94 -1.43
N LYS A 101 -0.98 26.14 -1.68
CA LYS A 101 -0.03 26.70 -0.71
C LYS A 101 0.38 28.12 -1.08
#